data_AF-A0A1J3JEN9-F1
#
_entry.id   AF-A0A1J3JEN9-F1
#
_cell.length_a   1.000
_cell.length_b   1.000
_cell.length_c   1.000
_cell.angle_alpha   90.00
_cell.angle_beta   90.00
_cell.angle_gamma   90.00
#
_symmetry.space_group_name_H-M   'P 1'
#
loop_
_entity.id
_entity.type
_entity.pdbx_description
1 polymer ?
#
loop_
_entity_poly.entity_id
_entity_poly.type
_entity_poly.pdbx_seq_one_letter_code
_entity_poly.pdbx_strand_id
1 'polypeptide(L)'
;MQEAAIDQSLNTKNVFLSALRFAMSIDTLKKDSPELDHELKTSAQEQVEFMLSEHKEVRLLISQEEVKSVVRLGISNVISTLLDRLSSLLLHLPDCSEFDVLATLFDMEWLCKVLPRMEMMKDLVFKWADVSNEILMIVQSCELDCRMLGVKVKLVEVTGKVLEAVGYGIVIVPSRSRACLVKKWLPFMRKLKTLVDAEGPESEYRMDEDLCEFIEG
;
A
#
# COMPACT_ATOMS: atom_id res chain seq x y z
N MET A 1 41.53 6.48 -1.87
CA MET A 1 40.61 5.31 -1.90
C MET A 1 39.49 5.42 -0.88
N GLN A 2 39.77 5.78 0.39
CA GLN A 2 38.74 5.86 1.43
C GLN A 2 37.75 7.03 1.24
N GLU A 3 38.21 8.19 0.76
CA GLU A 3 37.35 9.34 0.42
C GLU A 3 36.36 9.05 -0.72
N ALA A 4 36.81 8.36 -1.78
CA ALA A 4 35.95 8.01 -2.92
C ALA A 4 34.84 7.00 -2.55
N ALA A 5 35.11 6.09 -1.62
CA ALA A 5 34.12 5.14 -1.12
C ALA A 5 33.07 5.80 -0.22
N ILE A 6 33.46 6.82 0.56
CA ILE A 6 32.55 7.61 1.40
C ILE A 6 31.63 8.48 0.53
N ASP A 7 32.18 9.10 -0.52
CA ASP A 7 31.42 9.94 -1.46
C ASP A 7 30.41 9.11 -2.27
N GLN A 8 30.79 7.90 -2.70
CA GLN A 8 29.89 6.97 -3.39
C GLN A 8 28.72 6.52 -2.49
N SER A 9 29.00 6.17 -1.23
CA SER A 9 27.96 5.76 -0.27
C SER A 9 26.97 6.88 0.05
N LEU A 10 27.45 8.12 0.17
CA LEU A 10 26.62 9.30 0.39
C LEU A 10 25.71 9.58 -0.82
N ASN A 11 26.25 9.47 -2.03
CA ASN A 11 25.48 9.63 -3.26
C ASN A 11 24.39 8.55 -3.39
N THR A 12 24.71 7.29 -3.13
CA THR A 12 23.71 6.21 -3.12
C THR A 12 22.60 6.45 -2.10
N LYS A 13 22.93 6.95 -0.91
CA LYS A 13 21.94 7.32 0.10
C LYS A 13 21.01 8.43 -0.36
N ASN A 14 21.55 9.50 -0.94
CA ASN A 14 20.77 10.65 -1.42
C ASN A 14 19.82 10.23 -2.55
N VAL A 15 20.30 9.42 -3.49
CA VAL A 15 19.48 8.87 -4.57
C VAL A 15 18.36 8.00 -4.00
N PHE A 16 18.68 7.10 -3.06
CA PHE A 16 17.68 6.22 -2.44
C PHE A 16 16.60 7.00 -1.69
N LEU A 17 16.99 7.98 -0.88
CA LEU A 17 16.06 8.83 -0.15
C LEU A 17 15.17 9.65 -1.09
N SER A 18 15.74 10.22 -2.15
CA SER A 18 14.98 10.95 -3.16
C SER A 18 13.96 10.05 -3.85
N ALA A 19 14.38 8.86 -4.28
CA ALA A 19 13.50 7.88 -4.93
C ALA A 19 12.35 7.46 -3.98
N LEU A 20 12.62 7.20 -2.70
CA LEU A 20 11.57 6.90 -1.71
C LEU A 20 10.55 8.05 -1.58
N ARG A 21 11.01 9.30 -1.57
CA ARG A 21 10.12 10.46 -1.41
C ARG A 21 9.20 10.65 -2.60
N PHE A 22 9.71 10.52 -3.83
CA PHE A 22 8.88 10.58 -5.04
C PHE A 22 7.96 9.36 -5.16
N ALA A 23 8.48 8.15 -4.92
CA ALA A 23 7.70 6.90 -5.02
C ALA A 23 6.49 6.86 -4.07
N MET A 24 6.62 7.50 -2.91
CA MET A 24 5.56 7.57 -1.88
C MET A 24 4.80 8.92 -1.91
N SER A 25 5.00 9.73 -2.95
CA SER A 25 4.37 11.06 -3.13
C SER A 25 4.54 11.99 -1.92
N ILE A 26 5.67 11.89 -1.20
CA ILE A 26 6.06 12.84 -0.16
C ILE A 26 6.49 14.15 -0.80
N ASP A 27 7.30 14.04 -1.84
CA ASP A 27 7.70 15.14 -2.69
C ASP A 27 6.91 15.00 -4.00
N THR A 28 6.14 16.03 -4.34
CA THR A 28 5.43 16.14 -5.62
C THR A 28 5.98 17.35 -6.37
N LEU A 29 6.13 17.25 -7.68
CA LEU A 29 6.37 18.48 -8.46
C LEU A 29 5.11 19.35 -8.37
N LYS A 30 5.29 20.68 -8.40
CA LYS A 30 4.17 21.63 -8.34
C LYS A 30 3.06 21.21 -9.30
N LYS A 31 1.81 21.44 -8.87
CA LYS A 31 0.50 21.03 -9.46
C LYS A 31 0.29 21.30 -10.96
N ASP A 32 1.28 21.84 -11.64
CA ASP A 32 1.22 22.34 -13.02
C ASP A 32 1.36 21.21 -14.06
N SER A 33 1.74 19.98 -13.68
CA SER A 33 1.77 18.82 -14.59
C SER A 33 1.54 17.45 -13.90
N PRO A 34 0.28 16.96 -13.85
CA PRO A 34 -0.07 15.69 -13.20
C PRO A 34 0.53 14.44 -13.88
N GLU A 35 0.66 14.46 -15.21
CA GLU A 35 1.20 13.33 -15.99
C GLU A 35 2.68 13.10 -15.68
N LEU A 36 3.47 14.17 -15.62
CA LEU A 36 4.88 14.11 -15.27
C LEU A 36 5.08 13.62 -13.83
N ASP A 37 4.20 14.00 -12.89
CA ASP A 37 4.28 13.54 -11.50
C ASP A 37 4.03 12.02 -11.41
N HIS A 38 3.08 11.50 -12.21
CA HIS A 38 2.81 10.06 -12.28
C HIS A 38 3.97 9.26 -12.90
N GLU A 39 4.55 9.75 -13.99
CA GLU A 39 5.72 9.10 -14.63
C GLU A 39 6.93 9.07 -13.69
N LEU A 40 7.20 10.20 -13.03
CA LEU A 40 8.30 10.29 -12.07
C LEU A 40 8.11 9.37 -10.87
N LYS A 41 6.88 9.30 -10.35
CA LYS A 41 6.54 8.38 -9.26
C LYS A 41 6.76 6.92 -9.67
N THR A 42 6.28 6.54 -10.85
CA THR A 42 6.44 5.18 -11.38
C THR A 42 7.93 4.85 -11.54
N SER A 43 8.70 5.74 -12.15
CA SER A 43 10.15 5.58 -12.29
C SER A 43 10.87 5.51 -10.93
N ALA A 44 10.43 6.30 -9.96
CA ALA A 44 10.97 6.26 -8.60
C ALA A 44 10.65 4.94 -7.87
N GLN A 45 9.45 4.40 -8.07
CA GLN A 45 9.06 3.09 -7.54
C GLN A 45 9.95 1.97 -8.12
N GLU A 46 10.17 1.96 -9.43
CA GLU A 46 11.08 1.02 -10.10
C GLU A 46 12.52 1.17 -9.59
N GLN A 47 12.99 2.42 -9.44
CA GLN A 47 14.33 2.69 -8.93
C GLN A 47 14.51 2.16 -7.49
N VAL A 48 13.53 2.33 -6.61
CA VAL A 48 13.57 1.79 -5.24
C VAL A 48 13.62 0.25 -5.28
N GLU A 49 12.81 -0.39 -6.12
CA GLU A 49 12.82 -1.85 -6.26
C GLU A 49 14.16 -2.39 -6.76
N PHE A 50 14.74 -1.73 -7.76
CA PHE A 50 16.05 -2.06 -8.30
C PHE A 50 17.13 -1.91 -7.21
N MET A 51 17.14 -0.79 -6.50
CA MET A 51 18.09 -0.52 -5.43
C MET A 51 18.01 -1.53 -4.28
N LEU A 52 16.79 -1.97 -3.91
CA LEU A 52 16.60 -2.99 -2.88
C LEU A 52 17.05 -4.40 -3.32
N SER A 53 17.06 -4.68 -4.63
CA SER A 53 17.40 -6.00 -5.18
C SER A 53 18.91 -6.14 -5.42
N GLU A 54 19.52 -5.15 -6.07
CA GLU A 54 20.87 -5.28 -6.64
C GLU A 54 21.98 -4.63 -5.79
N HIS A 55 21.66 -3.65 -4.93
CA HIS A 55 22.68 -2.85 -4.24
C HIS A 55 22.91 -3.31 -2.79
N LYS A 56 24.03 -4.00 -2.55
CA LYS A 56 24.45 -4.44 -1.20
C LYS A 56 24.54 -3.29 -0.19
N GLU A 57 24.93 -2.09 -0.63
CA GLU A 57 25.05 -0.91 0.21
C GLU A 57 23.69 -0.41 0.73
N VAL A 58 22.62 -0.62 -0.04
CA VAL A 58 21.26 -0.23 0.37
C VAL A 58 20.78 -1.00 1.60
N ARG A 59 21.28 -2.24 1.80
CA ARG A 59 20.99 -3.01 3.03
C ARG A 59 21.51 -2.34 4.31
N LEU A 60 22.60 -1.58 4.22
CA LEU A 60 23.09 -0.79 5.36
C LEU A 60 22.24 0.48 5.54
N LEU A 61 21.72 1.05 4.46
CA LEU A 61 20.88 2.25 4.48
C LEU A 61 19.51 2.00 5.10
N ILE A 62 18.84 0.86 4.81
CA ILE A 62 17.50 0.56 5.35
C ILE A 62 17.47 0.46 6.88
N SER A 63 18.62 0.18 7.51
CA SER A 63 18.74 0.15 8.97
C SER A 63 18.86 1.55 9.59
N GLN A 64 19.19 2.58 8.80
CA GLN A 64 19.36 3.94 9.29
C GLN A 64 18.02 4.58 9.63
N GLU A 65 17.96 5.24 10.79
CA GLU A 65 16.72 5.86 11.28
C GLU A 65 16.18 6.94 10.35
N GLU A 66 17.06 7.67 9.67
CA GLU A 66 16.65 8.67 8.67
C GLU A 66 15.81 8.03 7.55
N VAL A 67 16.27 6.90 6.98
CA VAL A 67 15.53 6.16 5.95
C VAL A 67 14.22 5.63 6.52
N LYS A 68 14.24 5.01 7.71
CA LYS A 68 13.03 4.50 8.36
C LYS A 68 12.01 5.59 8.63
N SER A 69 12.46 6.78 9.03
CA SER A 69 11.58 7.93 9.28
C SER A 69 10.86 8.41 8.01
N VAL A 70 11.56 8.43 6.87
CA VAL A 70 10.97 8.76 5.56
C VAL A 70 9.95 7.71 5.15
N VAL A 71 10.26 6.42 5.34
CA VAL A 71 9.29 5.34 5.05
C VAL A 71 8.06 5.43 5.95
N ARG A 72 8.21 5.67 7.26
CA ARG A 72 7.07 5.82 8.17
C ARG A 72 6.18 7.02 7.80
N LEU A 73 6.80 8.12 7.39
CA LEU A 73 6.09 9.29 6.86
C LEU A 73 5.32 8.93 5.59
N GLY A 74 5.96 8.26 4.63
CA GLY A 74 5.32 7.85 3.39
C GLY A 74 4.15 6.87 3.62
N ILE A 75 4.30 5.88 4.50
CA ILE A 75 3.20 4.96 4.88
C ILE A 75 2.02 5.76 5.43
N SER A 76 2.29 6.73 6.31
CA SER A 76 1.25 7.58 6.88
C SER A 76 0.58 8.44 5.80
N ASN A 77 1.35 9.00 4.88
CA ASN A 77 0.84 9.85 3.80
C ASN A 77 -0.05 9.07 2.83
N VAL A 78 0.37 7.88 2.38
CA VAL A 78 -0.41 7.05 1.45
C VAL A 78 -1.72 6.60 2.12
N ILE A 79 -1.69 6.22 3.39
CA ILE A 79 -2.91 5.82 4.12
C ILE A 79 -3.85 7.00 4.35
N SER A 80 -3.34 8.16 4.74
CA SER A 80 -4.17 9.36 4.87
C SER A 80 -4.79 9.76 3.53
N THR A 81 -4.00 9.73 2.45
CA THR A 81 -4.49 9.97 1.09
C THR A 81 -5.60 9.01 0.70
N LEU A 82 -5.47 7.71 1.04
CA LEU A 82 -6.50 6.72 0.79
C LEU A 82 -7.80 7.07 1.53
N LEU A 83 -7.73 7.41 2.82
CA LEU A 83 -8.90 7.80 3.62
C LEU A 83 -9.58 9.06 3.09
N ASP A 84 -8.79 10.08 2.75
CA ASP A 84 -9.28 11.34 2.19
C ASP A 84 -9.99 11.11 0.85
N ARG A 85 -9.41 10.29 -0.03
CA ARG A 85 -10.01 9.97 -1.33
C ARG A 85 -11.25 9.08 -1.18
N LEU A 86 -11.22 8.07 -0.31
CA LEU A 86 -12.42 7.25 -0.02
C LEU A 86 -13.57 8.11 0.54
N SER A 87 -13.27 9.05 1.43
CA SER A 87 -14.26 9.98 1.98
C SER A 87 -14.77 10.96 0.93
N SER A 88 -13.89 11.49 0.10
CA SER A 88 -14.25 12.41 -1.01
C SER A 88 -15.13 11.73 -2.05
N LEU A 89 -14.81 10.49 -2.36
CA LEU A 89 -15.57 9.63 -3.27
C LEU A 89 -16.96 9.30 -2.71
N LEU A 90 -17.05 8.98 -1.41
CA LEU A 90 -18.32 8.81 -0.70
C LEU A 90 -19.19 10.06 -0.78
N LEU A 91 -18.58 11.24 -0.56
CA LEU A 91 -19.28 12.53 -0.62
C LEU A 91 -19.52 13.05 -2.05
N HIS A 92 -19.17 12.27 -3.08
CA HIS A 92 -19.28 12.65 -4.49
C HIS A 92 -18.62 14.00 -4.82
N LEU A 93 -17.46 14.29 -4.23
CA LEU A 93 -16.71 15.50 -4.53
C LEU A 93 -16.18 15.47 -5.98
N PRO A 94 -16.30 16.56 -6.75
CA PRO A 94 -16.02 16.58 -8.18
C PRO A 94 -14.55 16.30 -8.54
N ASP A 95 -13.63 16.50 -7.59
CA ASP A 95 -12.18 16.37 -7.78
C ASP A 95 -11.64 14.96 -7.42
N CYS A 96 -12.51 13.99 -7.09
CA CYS A 96 -12.08 12.64 -6.71
C CYS A 96 -12.82 11.57 -7.51
N SER A 97 -12.09 10.86 -8.36
CA SER A 97 -12.61 9.76 -9.17
C SER A 97 -12.39 8.38 -8.52
N GLU A 98 -13.01 7.35 -9.05
CA GLU A 98 -12.67 5.95 -8.71
C GLU A 98 -11.20 5.65 -9.02
N PHE A 99 -10.71 6.16 -10.15
CA PHE A 99 -9.35 5.96 -10.61
C PHE A 99 -8.32 6.49 -9.60
N ASP A 100 -8.61 7.63 -8.97
CA ASP A 100 -7.77 8.21 -7.92
C ASP A 100 -7.60 7.30 -6.70
N VAL A 101 -8.68 6.64 -6.28
CA VAL A 101 -8.65 5.67 -5.18
C VAL A 101 -7.88 4.42 -5.59
N LEU A 102 -8.14 3.92 -6.81
CA LEU A 102 -7.42 2.77 -7.36
C LEU A 102 -5.91 3.03 -7.45
N ALA A 103 -5.49 4.19 -7.96
CA ALA A 103 -4.08 4.57 -8.03
C ALA A 103 -3.41 4.53 -6.65
N THR A 104 -4.11 5.03 -5.61
CA THR A 104 -3.61 4.98 -4.23
C THR A 104 -3.55 3.54 -3.69
N LEU A 105 -4.47 2.66 -4.08
CA LEU A 105 -4.41 1.25 -3.72
C LEU A 105 -3.28 0.49 -4.45
N PHE A 106 -2.95 0.85 -5.68
CA PHE A 106 -1.75 0.35 -6.36
C PHE A 106 -0.47 0.78 -5.67
N ASP A 107 -0.40 2.01 -5.15
CA ASP A 107 0.73 2.44 -4.31
C ASP A 107 0.85 1.60 -3.04
N MET A 108 -0.28 1.28 -2.41
CA MET A 108 -0.31 0.42 -1.22
C MET A 108 0.12 -1.02 -1.53
N GLU A 109 -0.25 -1.55 -2.69
CA GLU A 109 0.25 -2.84 -3.15
C GLU A 109 1.76 -2.81 -3.38
N TRP A 110 2.28 -1.74 -4.01
CA TRP A 110 3.71 -1.53 -4.16
C TRP A 110 4.41 -1.46 -2.80
N LEU A 111 3.83 -0.77 -1.80
CA LEU A 111 4.33 -0.78 -0.42
C LEU A 111 4.41 -2.20 0.15
N CYS A 112 3.39 -3.03 -0.05
CA CYS A 112 3.40 -4.42 0.40
C CYS A 112 4.54 -5.24 -0.23
N LYS A 113 5.00 -4.88 -1.44
CA LYS A 113 6.13 -5.52 -2.13
C LYS A 113 7.49 -5.05 -1.60
N VAL A 114 7.66 -3.75 -1.30
CA VAL A 114 8.97 -3.18 -0.90
C VAL A 114 9.23 -3.23 0.61
N LEU A 115 8.21 -3.04 1.44
CA LEU A 115 8.38 -2.94 2.90
C LEU A 115 8.94 -4.20 3.57
N PRO A 116 8.63 -5.44 3.14
CA PRO A 116 9.28 -6.63 3.65
C PRO A 116 10.80 -6.62 3.42
N ARG A 117 11.26 -6.11 2.26
CA ARG A 117 12.69 -5.99 1.92
C ARG A 117 13.41 -4.91 2.74
N MET A 118 12.65 -3.98 3.30
CA MET A 118 13.14 -2.91 4.18
C MET A 118 12.96 -3.24 5.68
N GLU A 119 12.40 -4.40 6.03
CA GLU A 119 12.04 -4.78 7.40
C GLU A 119 11.05 -3.80 8.08
N MET A 120 10.22 -3.14 7.27
CA MET A 120 9.28 -2.08 7.69
C MET A 120 7.81 -2.49 7.55
N MET A 121 7.52 -3.73 7.17
CA MET A 121 6.14 -4.21 6.98
C MET A 121 5.28 -4.10 8.25
N LYS A 122 5.92 -4.17 9.43
CA LYS A 122 5.24 -4.00 10.72
C LYS A 122 4.55 -2.62 10.84
N ASP A 123 5.18 -1.56 10.34
CA ASP A 123 4.68 -0.20 10.44
C ASP A 123 3.42 -0.02 9.58
N LEU A 124 3.39 -0.66 8.40
CA LEU A 124 2.18 -0.74 7.58
C LEU A 124 1.08 -1.54 8.27
N VAL A 125 1.38 -2.74 8.79
CA VAL A 125 0.39 -3.59 9.47
C VAL A 125 -0.27 -2.86 10.64
N PHE A 126 0.51 -2.18 11.49
CA PHE A 126 -0.04 -1.43 12.62
C PHE A 126 -0.91 -0.27 12.15
N LYS A 127 -0.42 0.53 11.20
CA LYS A 127 -1.19 1.66 10.69
C LYS A 127 -2.46 1.21 9.99
N TRP A 128 -2.41 0.12 9.21
CA TRP A 128 -3.57 -0.50 8.58
C TRP A 128 -4.60 -0.95 9.63
N ALA A 129 -4.15 -1.61 10.69
CA ALA A 129 -5.02 -2.06 11.78
C ALA A 129 -5.76 -0.91 12.47
N ASP A 130 -5.09 0.22 12.65
CA ASP A 130 -5.64 1.43 13.26
C ASP A 130 -6.75 2.03 12.40
N VAL A 131 -6.53 2.14 11.08
CA VAL A 131 -7.50 2.76 10.15
C VAL A 131 -8.55 1.79 9.60
N SER A 132 -8.40 0.48 9.83
CA SER A 132 -9.26 -0.56 9.24
C SER A 132 -10.76 -0.33 9.51
N ASN A 133 -11.11 0.14 10.70
CA ASN A 133 -12.52 0.40 11.04
C ASN A 133 -13.09 1.55 10.21
N GLU A 134 -12.30 2.61 10.02
CA GLU A 134 -12.69 3.78 9.24
C GLU A 134 -12.87 3.41 7.77
N ILE A 135 -11.91 2.67 7.19
CA ILE A 135 -12.01 2.17 5.83
C ILE A 135 -13.28 1.32 5.66
N LEU A 136 -13.51 0.34 6.55
CA LEU A 136 -14.68 -0.54 6.48
C LEU A 136 -15.99 0.24 6.59
N MET A 137 -16.07 1.23 7.49
CA MET A 137 -17.26 2.09 7.60
C MET A 137 -17.54 2.85 6.30
N ILE A 138 -16.51 3.37 5.64
CA ILE A 138 -16.66 4.09 4.36
C ILE A 138 -17.12 3.12 3.27
N VAL A 139 -16.37 2.04 3.00
CA VAL A 139 -16.63 1.14 1.84
C VAL A 139 -17.88 0.27 1.97
N GLN A 140 -18.41 0.11 3.19
CA GLN A 140 -19.67 -0.59 3.44
C GLN A 140 -20.89 0.36 3.45
N SER A 141 -20.70 1.66 3.20
CA SER A 141 -21.82 2.59 3.06
C SER A 141 -22.73 2.16 1.90
N CYS A 142 -24.04 2.39 2.04
CA CYS A 142 -25.02 2.04 1.00
C CYS A 142 -24.73 2.73 -0.35
N GLU A 143 -24.08 3.90 -0.33
CA GLU A 143 -23.73 4.67 -1.53
C GLU A 143 -22.60 4.01 -2.34
N LEU A 144 -21.67 3.34 -1.66
CA LEU A 144 -20.57 2.60 -2.29
C LEU A 144 -20.89 1.11 -2.51
N ASP A 145 -22.04 0.60 -2.02
CA ASP A 145 -22.23 -0.85 -1.92
C ASP A 145 -22.29 -1.56 -3.29
N CYS A 146 -22.82 -0.90 -4.32
CA CYS A 146 -23.04 -1.49 -5.65
C CYS A 146 -22.23 -0.87 -6.81
N ARG A 147 -21.54 0.25 -6.60
CA ARG A 147 -20.97 1.06 -7.71
C ARG A 147 -19.48 0.88 -7.96
N MET A 148 -18.73 0.31 -7.02
CA MET A 148 -17.27 0.43 -6.99
C MET A 148 -16.59 -0.90 -6.68
N LEU A 149 -16.97 -1.92 -7.46
CA LEU A 149 -16.48 -3.28 -7.26
C LEU A 149 -14.96 -3.36 -7.44
N GLY A 150 -14.40 -2.61 -8.41
CA GLY A 150 -12.96 -2.50 -8.63
C GLY A 150 -12.20 -2.01 -7.40
N VAL A 151 -12.61 -0.88 -6.82
CA VAL A 151 -12.01 -0.35 -5.58
C VAL A 151 -12.11 -1.35 -4.44
N LYS A 152 -13.27 -1.97 -4.25
CA LYS A 152 -13.47 -2.95 -3.16
C LYS A 152 -12.59 -4.18 -3.33
N VAL A 153 -12.49 -4.73 -4.54
CA VAL A 153 -11.64 -5.90 -4.83
C VAL A 153 -10.18 -5.53 -4.62
N LYS A 154 -9.73 -4.39 -5.15
CA LYS A 154 -8.35 -3.96 -4.97
C LYS A 154 -8.00 -3.69 -3.49
N LEU A 155 -8.95 -3.16 -2.73
CA LEU A 155 -8.81 -2.99 -1.28
C LEU A 155 -8.67 -4.34 -0.56
N VAL A 156 -9.44 -5.35 -0.96
CA VAL A 156 -9.34 -6.71 -0.41
C VAL A 156 -8.00 -7.36 -0.77
N GLU A 157 -7.46 -7.14 -1.97
CA GLU A 157 -6.12 -7.61 -2.33
C GLU A 157 -5.03 -7.01 -1.43
N VAL A 158 -5.05 -5.68 -1.23
CA VAL A 158 -4.11 -5.00 -0.33
C VAL A 158 -4.27 -5.52 1.11
N THR A 159 -5.50 -5.70 1.56
CA THR A 159 -5.80 -6.28 2.88
C THR A 159 -5.27 -7.71 3.00
N GLY A 160 -5.43 -8.53 1.96
CA GLY A 160 -4.90 -9.89 1.87
C GLY A 160 -3.39 -9.91 2.12
N LYS A 161 -2.63 -9.08 1.39
CA LYS A 161 -1.17 -8.94 1.59
C LYS A 161 -0.78 -8.53 3.02
N VAL A 162 -1.55 -7.64 3.65
CA VAL A 162 -1.34 -7.25 5.05
C VAL A 162 -1.61 -8.43 6.01
N LEU A 163 -2.67 -9.20 5.76
CA LEU A 163 -3.03 -10.36 6.57
C LEU A 163 -2.04 -11.53 6.36
N GLU A 164 -1.57 -11.77 5.14
CA GLU A 164 -0.51 -12.73 4.82
C GLU A 164 0.78 -12.41 5.57
N ALA A 165 1.19 -11.13 5.60
CA ALA A 165 2.38 -10.72 6.35
C ALA A 165 2.28 -11.08 7.83
N VAL A 166 1.08 -11.00 8.40
CA VAL A 166 0.80 -11.40 9.78
C VAL A 166 0.67 -12.92 9.93
N GLY A 167 0.03 -13.59 8.97
CA GLY A 167 -0.24 -15.03 8.99
C GLY A 167 1.02 -15.88 8.81
N TYR A 168 1.88 -15.51 7.87
CA TYR A 168 3.15 -16.17 7.59
C TYR A 168 4.30 -15.72 8.51
N GLY A 169 4.04 -14.83 9.46
CA GLY A 169 5.03 -14.41 10.45
C GLY A 169 6.10 -13.44 9.94
N ILE A 170 5.91 -12.82 8.77
CA ILE A 170 6.72 -11.69 8.29
C ILE A 170 6.66 -10.54 9.30
N VAL A 171 5.49 -10.34 9.91
CA VAL A 171 5.26 -9.39 11.00
C VAL A 171 4.76 -10.14 12.23
N ILE A 172 5.56 -10.09 13.31
CA ILE A 172 5.17 -10.67 14.60
C ILE A 172 4.30 -9.66 15.35
N VAL A 173 3.02 -10.01 15.51
CA VAL A 173 2.04 -9.26 16.32
C VAL A 173 1.40 -10.15 17.38
N PRO A 174 0.96 -9.59 18.52
CA PRO A 174 0.28 -10.36 19.56
C PRO A 174 -0.94 -11.12 19.00
N SER A 175 -1.18 -12.34 19.49
CA SER A 175 -2.30 -13.18 19.03
C SER A 175 -3.66 -12.48 19.06
N ARG A 176 -3.88 -11.61 20.06
CA ARG A 176 -5.11 -10.80 20.14
C ARG A 176 -5.24 -9.82 18.98
N SER A 177 -4.15 -9.17 18.59
CA SER A 177 -4.13 -8.22 17.46
C SER A 177 -4.37 -8.94 16.13
N ARG A 178 -3.79 -10.13 15.95
CA ARG A 178 -4.04 -11.00 14.78
C ARG A 178 -5.52 -11.35 14.66
N ALA A 179 -6.10 -11.88 15.74
CA ALA A 179 -7.51 -12.25 15.77
C ALA A 179 -8.43 -11.03 15.53
N CYS A 180 -8.06 -9.86 16.06
CA CYS A 180 -8.79 -8.61 15.84
C CYS A 180 -8.81 -8.20 14.36
N LEU A 181 -7.66 -8.22 13.69
CA LEU A 181 -7.53 -7.91 12.26
C LEU A 181 -8.39 -8.83 11.40
N VAL A 182 -8.25 -10.15 11.58
CA VAL A 182 -9.04 -11.15 10.84
C VAL A 182 -10.55 -10.97 11.11
N LYS A 183 -10.94 -10.79 12.38
CA LYS A 183 -12.35 -10.61 12.75
C LYS A 183 -12.98 -9.36 12.12
N LYS A 184 -12.21 -8.30 11.91
CA LYS A 184 -12.69 -7.07 11.25
C LYS A 184 -12.89 -7.28 9.75
N TRP A 185 -11.88 -7.83 9.07
CA TRP A 185 -11.85 -7.85 7.60
C TRP A 185 -12.56 -9.06 6.98
N LEU A 186 -12.46 -10.24 7.59
CA LEU A 186 -12.96 -11.49 7.02
C LEU A 186 -14.46 -11.44 6.64
N PRO A 187 -15.37 -10.86 7.44
CA PRO A 187 -16.78 -10.75 7.04
C PRO A 187 -16.98 -9.93 5.76
N PHE A 188 -16.24 -8.82 5.61
CA PHE A 188 -16.31 -7.97 4.42
C PHE A 188 -15.74 -8.69 3.19
N MET A 189 -14.57 -9.34 3.33
CA MET A 189 -13.94 -10.09 2.23
C MET A 189 -14.84 -11.23 1.73
N ARG A 190 -15.45 -11.99 2.66
CA ARG A 190 -16.42 -13.05 2.31
C ARG A 190 -17.65 -12.52 1.59
N LYS A 191 -18.26 -11.43 2.09
CA LYS A 191 -19.40 -10.77 1.41
C LYS A 191 -19.00 -10.33 0.00
N LEU A 192 -17.83 -9.70 -0.15
CA LEU A 192 -17.37 -9.23 -1.45
C LEU A 192 -17.12 -10.38 -2.43
N LYS A 193 -16.46 -11.45 -2.00
CA LYS A 193 -16.23 -12.64 -2.82
C LYS A 193 -17.55 -13.20 -3.36
N THR A 194 -18.57 -13.35 -2.50
CA THR A 194 -19.88 -13.84 -2.95
C THR A 194 -20.56 -12.93 -3.99
N LEU A 195 -20.31 -11.61 -3.94
CA LEU A 195 -20.81 -10.67 -4.94
C LEU A 195 -20.06 -10.80 -6.26
N VAL A 196 -18.73 -10.92 -6.22
CA VAL A 196 -17.88 -11.13 -7.41
C VAL A 196 -18.22 -12.47 -8.08
N ASP A 197 -18.36 -13.54 -7.30
CA ASP A 197 -18.70 -14.87 -7.83
C ASP A 197 -20.08 -14.89 -8.52
N ALA A 198 -20.99 -14.01 -8.09
CA ALA A 198 -22.31 -13.86 -8.70
C ALA A 198 -22.30 -13.15 -10.07
N GLU A 199 -21.26 -12.35 -10.38
CA GLU A 199 -21.05 -11.74 -11.71
C GLU A 199 -20.65 -12.78 -12.76
N GLY A 200 -20.22 -13.98 -12.33
CA GLY A 200 -19.86 -15.09 -13.19
C GLY A 200 -18.36 -15.19 -13.51
N PRO A 201 -17.95 -16.24 -14.24
CA PRO A 201 -16.55 -16.60 -14.43
C PRO A 201 -15.75 -15.63 -15.30
N GLU A 202 -16.43 -14.81 -16.12
CA GLU A 202 -15.84 -13.80 -17.01
C GLU A 202 -15.71 -12.42 -16.33
N SER A 203 -15.93 -12.34 -15.01
CA SER A 203 -15.83 -11.08 -14.28
C SER A 203 -14.39 -10.56 -14.30
N GLU A 204 -14.23 -9.29 -14.71
CA GLU A 204 -12.96 -8.55 -14.65
C GLU A 204 -12.45 -8.37 -13.20
N TYR A 205 -13.31 -8.64 -12.21
CA TYR A 205 -13.06 -8.45 -10.79
C TYR A 205 -12.80 -9.76 -10.04
N ARG A 206 -12.52 -10.85 -10.77
CA ARG A 206 -12.21 -12.15 -10.17
C ARG A 206 -11.04 -12.02 -9.18
N MET A 207 -11.27 -12.50 -7.97
CA MET A 207 -10.23 -12.53 -6.93
C MET A 207 -9.19 -13.61 -7.25
N ASP A 208 -7.94 -13.33 -6.88
CA ASP A 208 -6.83 -14.27 -6.97
C ASP A 208 -7.11 -15.57 -6.17
N GLU A 209 -6.59 -16.70 -6.65
CA GLU A 209 -6.87 -18.03 -6.08
C GLU A 209 -6.30 -18.18 -4.67
N ASP A 210 -5.09 -17.68 -4.41
CA ASP A 210 -4.47 -17.73 -3.07
C ASP A 210 -5.28 -16.90 -2.07
N LEU A 211 -5.80 -15.75 -2.52
CA LEU A 211 -6.69 -14.90 -1.73
C LEU A 211 -8.03 -15.58 -1.45
N CYS A 212 -8.58 -16.34 -2.41
CA CYS A 212 -9.81 -17.10 -2.23
C CYS A 212 -9.63 -18.20 -1.17
N GLU A 213 -8.55 -18.98 -1.26
CA GLU A 213 -8.23 -20.01 -0.26
C GLU A 213 -8.11 -19.40 1.14
N PHE A 214 -7.45 -18.24 1.26
CA PHE A 214 -7.33 -17.52 2.51
C PHE A 214 -8.69 -17.08 3.10
N ILE A 215 -9.63 -16.65 2.25
CA ILE A 215 -10.96 -16.21 2.67
C ILE A 215 -11.84 -17.40 3.10
N GLU A 216 -11.64 -18.56 2.48
CA GLU A 216 -12.46 -19.76 2.68
C GLU A 216 -12.00 -20.65 3.83
N GLY A 217 -10.71 -20.63 4.19
CA GLY A 217 -10.14 -21.27 5.38
C GLY A 217 -10.68 -20.75 6.71
#